data_AF-X1EKJ8-F1
#
_entry.id   AF-X1EKJ8-F1
#
_cell.length_a   1.000
_cell.length_b   1.000
_cell.length_c   1.000
_cell.angle_alpha   90.00
_cell.angle_beta   90.00
_cell.angle_gamma   90.00
#
_symmetry.space_group_name_H-M   'P 1'
#
loop_
_entity.id
_entity.type
_entity.pdbx_description
1 polymer ?
#
loop_
_entity_poly.entity_id
_entity_poly.type
_entity_poly.pdbx_seq_one_letter_code
_entity_poly.pdbx_strand_id
1 'polypeptide(L)'
;LLIVLTTSCQPTSNSTNQESADLVITNAKIFTSNKQQPWAEALAIKDGKFIYVGDANGIASYKSTNSINLNGKLVIPGLTDAHTHPGYGGVEKFGEVEGDTKENLLAAVKEYAEEHPDDKWLRLCCWPTDMFVHGNKGPDKEVLDLVFVLAVLYSHFIQFPPFDIPYNLYHRKTLWSNTEKSGKEMSLQKI
;
A
#
# COMPACT_ATOMS: atom_id res chain seq x y z
N LEU A 1 2.83 -80.51 31.98
CA LEU A 1 3.22 -79.08 32.11
C LEU A 1 2.04 -78.26 31.65
N LEU A 2 1.28 -77.66 32.59
CA LEU A 2 0.05 -76.90 32.28
C LEU A 2 0.45 -75.43 32.09
N ILE A 3 0.34 -74.90 30.88
CA ILE A 3 0.68 -73.51 30.56
C ILE A 3 -0.59 -72.68 30.73
N VAL A 4 -0.63 -71.86 31.79
CA VAL A 4 -1.69 -70.88 32.02
C VAL A 4 -1.27 -69.57 31.35
N LEU A 5 -1.96 -69.18 30.28
CA LEU A 5 -1.81 -67.87 29.65
C LEU A 5 -2.66 -66.85 30.42
N THR A 6 -2.01 -65.97 31.18
CA THR A 6 -2.67 -64.79 31.75
C THR A 6 -2.59 -63.64 30.76
N THR A 7 -3.70 -63.33 30.09
CA THR A 7 -3.86 -62.10 29.31
C THR A 7 -4.02 -60.91 30.26
N SER A 8 -3.02 -60.03 30.30
CA SER A 8 -3.09 -58.75 31.01
C SER A 8 -3.67 -57.70 30.06
N CYS A 9 -4.82 -57.12 30.40
CA CYS A 9 -5.31 -55.90 29.77
C CYS A 9 -4.55 -54.72 30.36
N GLN A 10 -3.62 -54.13 29.60
CA GLN A 10 -3.11 -52.80 29.93
C GLN A 10 -4.15 -51.74 29.48
N PRO A 11 -4.49 -50.76 30.34
CA PRO A 11 -5.26 -49.61 29.90
C PRO A 11 -4.41 -48.85 28.88
N THR A 12 -4.88 -48.78 27.64
CA THR A 12 -4.30 -47.88 26.65
C THR A 12 -4.45 -46.45 27.18
N SER A 13 -3.33 -45.81 27.50
CA SER A 13 -3.31 -44.36 27.68
C SER A 13 -3.90 -43.75 26.42
N ASN A 14 -5.11 -43.21 26.51
CA ASN A 14 -5.71 -42.39 25.46
C ASN A 14 -4.81 -41.16 25.32
N SER A 15 -3.76 -41.26 24.53
CA SER A 15 -3.12 -40.09 23.94
C SER A 15 -4.19 -39.44 23.10
N THR A 16 -4.85 -38.40 23.63
CA THR A 16 -5.65 -37.49 22.82
C THR A 16 -4.74 -37.01 21.70
N ASN A 17 -4.97 -37.56 20.50
CA ASN A 17 -4.10 -37.33 19.36
C ASN A 17 -4.40 -35.93 18.84
N GLN A 18 -3.83 -34.92 19.50
CA GLN A 18 -4.03 -33.53 19.15
C GLN A 18 -3.43 -33.27 17.77
N GLU A 19 -4.21 -32.65 16.90
CA GLU A 19 -3.78 -32.25 15.57
C GLU A 19 -2.71 -31.14 15.68
N SER A 20 -1.62 -31.29 14.95
CA SER A 20 -0.54 -30.29 14.94
C SER A 20 -0.93 -29.08 14.09
N ALA A 21 -0.74 -27.88 14.64
CA ALA A 21 -0.93 -26.58 14.02
C ALA A 21 0.37 -25.75 14.08
N ASP A 22 0.51 -24.77 13.17
CA ASP A 22 1.63 -23.83 13.16
C ASP A 22 1.40 -22.68 14.14
N LEU A 23 0.14 -22.25 14.30
CA LEU A 23 -0.28 -21.20 15.23
C LEU A 23 -1.62 -21.57 15.87
N VAL A 24 -1.71 -21.42 17.18
CA VAL A 24 -2.96 -21.48 17.93
C VAL A 24 -3.20 -20.14 18.62
N ILE A 25 -4.39 -19.57 18.44
CA ILE A 25 -4.83 -18.37 19.14
C ILE A 25 -6.01 -18.74 20.05
N THR A 26 -5.96 -18.30 21.30
CA THR A 26 -7.01 -18.55 22.31
C THR A 26 -7.42 -17.26 23.02
N ASN A 27 -8.57 -17.33 23.70
CA ASN A 27 -9.12 -16.24 24.51
C ASN A 27 -9.16 -14.93 23.72
N ALA A 28 -9.78 -14.97 22.55
CA ALA A 28 -9.91 -13.86 21.64
C ALA A 28 -11.39 -13.56 21.36
N LYS A 29 -11.70 -12.36 20.86
CA LYS A 29 -13.00 -12.05 20.28
C LYS A 29 -12.82 -12.02 18.76
N ILE A 30 -13.09 -13.12 18.06
CA ILE A 30 -12.79 -13.26 16.64
C ILE A 30 -14.04 -12.99 15.83
N PHE A 31 -14.04 -11.95 14.99
CA PHE A 31 -15.08 -11.73 13.98
C PHE A 31 -14.77 -12.54 12.73
N THR A 32 -15.67 -13.43 12.31
CA THR A 32 -15.41 -14.38 11.22
C THR A 32 -15.94 -13.92 9.87
N SER A 33 -16.80 -12.89 9.84
CA SER A 33 -17.63 -12.53 8.67
C SER A 33 -18.59 -13.64 8.19
N ASN A 34 -18.68 -14.78 8.90
CA ASN A 34 -19.64 -15.84 8.62
C ASN A 34 -20.98 -15.55 9.32
N LYS A 35 -22.07 -15.38 8.55
CA LYS A 35 -23.40 -15.09 9.09
C LYS A 35 -23.91 -16.16 10.06
N GLN A 36 -23.51 -17.42 9.90
CA GLN A 36 -23.94 -18.54 10.75
C GLN A 36 -23.12 -18.67 12.03
N GLN A 37 -21.90 -18.15 12.03
CA GLN A 37 -21.01 -18.14 13.19
C GLN A 37 -20.22 -16.83 13.23
N PRO A 38 -20.86 -15.68 13.53
CA PRO A 38 -20.20 -14.37 13.40
C PRO A 38 -19.02 -14.17 14.35
N TRP A 39 -19.01 -14.93 15.45
CA TRP A 39 -18.03 -14.84 16.52
C TRP A 39 -17.38 -16.20 16.80
N ALA A 40 -16.09 -16.16 17.17
CA ALA A 40 -15.33 -17.28 17.67
C ALA A 40 -14.38 -16.82 18.80
N GLU A 41 -13.87 -17.77 19.57
CA GLU A 41 -13.02 -17.55 20.73
C GLU A 41 -11.58 -18.00 20.53
N ALA A 42 -11.38 -18.95 19.61
CA ALA A 42 -10.10 -19.53 19.29
C ALA A 42 -9.99 -19.92 17.81
N LEU A 43 -8.76 -20.00 17.32
CA LEU A 43 -8.46 -20.50 15.98
C LEU A 43 -7.14 -21.26 15.95
N ALA A 44 -6.99 -22.16 14.99
CA ALA A 44 -5.74 -22.85 14.67
C ALA A 44 -5.43 -22.71 13.18
N ILE A 45 -4.17 -22.43 12.86
CA ILE A 45 -3.67 -22.27 11.50
C ILE A 45 -2.60 -23.33 11.23
N LYS A 46 -2.64 -23.89 10.03
CA LYS A 46 -1.62 -24.77 9.47
C LYS A 46 -1.45 -24.49 7.98
N ASP A 47 -0.22 -24.39 7.51
CA ASP A 47 0.13 -24.12 6.11
C ASP A 47 -0.60 -22.87 5.55
N GLY A 48 -0.71 -21.83 6.38
CA GLY A 48 -1.40 -20.58 6.04
C GLY A 48 -2.93 -20.67 5.94
N LYS A 49 -3.53 -21.79 6.37
CA LYS A 49 -4.98 -22.01 6.33
C LYS A 49 -5.54 -22.22 7.73
N PHE A 50 -6.77 -21.76 7.95
CA PHE A 50 -7.50 -22.09 9.17
C PHE A 50 -7.89 -23.57 9.14
N ILE A 51 -7.41 -24.34 10.12
CA ILE A 51 -7.84 -25.72 10.37
C ILE A 51 -8.87 -25.81 11.49
N TYR A 52 -9.03 -24.72 12.26
CA TYR A 52 -10.09 -24.56 13.25
C TYR A 52 -10.42 -23.08 13.46
N VAL A 53 -11.71 -22.76 13.60
CA VAL A 53 -12.23 -21.47 14.06
C VAL A 53 -13.50 -21.75 14.88
N GLY A 54 -13.46 -21.52 16.19
CA GLY A 54 -14.54 -21.95 17.05
C GLY A 54 -14.39 -21.51 18.49
N ASP A 55 -14.98 -22.29 19.39
CA ASP A 55 -14.99 -22.03 20.83
C ASP A 55 -13.67 -22.45 21.51
N ALA A 56 -13.54 -22.07 22.79
CA ALA A 56 -12.40 -22.47 23.61
C ALA A 56 -12.34 -23.98 23.93
N ASN A 57 -13.40 -24.75 23.68
CA ASN A 57 -13.42 -26.19 23.97
C ASN A 57 -12.82 -26.99 22.81
N GLY A 58 -13.22 -26.70 21.57
CA GLY A 58 -12.76 -27.43 20.39
C GLY A 58 -11.29 -27.17 20.06
N ILE A 59 -10.73 -26.03 20.51
CA ILE A 59 -9.30 -25.75 20.33
C ILE A 59 -8.40 -26.74 21.08
N ALA A 60 -8.89 -27.41 22.13
CA ALA A 60 -8.13 -28.41 22.88
C ALA A 60 -7.72 -29.63 22.02
N SER A 61 -8.35 -29.82 20.86
CA SER A 61 -7.97 -30.83 19.88
C SER A 61 -6.72 -30.47 19.06
N TYR A 62 -6.20 -29.25 19.19
CA TYR A 62 -5.08 -28.73 18.40
C TYR A 62 -3.90 -28.37 19.31
N LYS A 63 -2.67 -28.62 18.84
CA LYS A 63 -1.44 -28.24 19.53
C LYS A 63 -0.51 -27.46 18.59
N SER A 64 0.13 -26.42 19.13
CA SER A 64 1.19 -25.68 18.44
C SER A 64 2.27 -25.26 19.44
N THR A 65 3.53 -25.26 19.01
CA THR A 65 4.65 -24.66 19.75
C THR A 65 4.55 -23.12 19.79
N ASN A 66 3.74 -22.53 18.91
CA ASN A 66 3.42 -21.11 18.87
C ASN A 66 1.93 -20.92 19.23
N SER A 67 1.66 -20.87 20.54
CA SER A 67 0.32 -20.62 21.07
C SER A 67 0.24 -19.24 21.70
N ILE A 68 -0.75 -18.44 21.31
CA ILE A 68 -0.92 -17.06 21.75
C ILE A 68 -2.28 -16.90 22.44
N ASN A 69 -2.26 -16.48 23.70
CA ASN A 69 -3.46 -16.01 24.40
C ASN A 69 -3.65 -14.51 24.14
N LEU A 70 -4.78 -14.13 23.55
CA LEU A 70 -5.05 -12.74 23.18
C LEU A 70 -5.75 -11.93 24.29
N ASN A 71 -6.01 -12.49 25.46
CA ASN A 71 -6.57 -11.80 26.63
C ASN A 71 -7.85 -11.00 26.30
N GLY A 72 -8.75 -11.59 25.52
CA GLY A 72 -10.01 -11.01 25.08
C GLY A 72 -9.90 -9.99 23.95
N LYS A 73 -8.72 -9.78 23.35
CA LYS A 73 -8.54 -8.83 22.24
C LYS A 73 -9.32 -9.26 20.99
N LEU A 74 -9.71 -8.26 20.20
CA LEU A 74 -10.43 -8.42 18.95
C LEU A 74 -9.50 -8.91 17.83
N VAL A 75 -9.96 -9.90 17.09
CA VAL A 75 -9.39 -10.35 15.82
C VAL A 75 -10.42 -10.11 14.73
N ILE A 76 -10.01 -9.44 13.64
CA ILE A 76 -10.83 -9.22 12.45
C ILE A 76 -10.12 -9.78 11.22
N PRO A 77 -10.85 -10.07 10.13
CA PRO A 77 -10.21 -10.37 8.84
C PRO A 77 -9.27 -9.23 8.44
N GLY A 78 -8.17 -9.59 7.78
CA GLY A 78 -7.26 -8.59 7.22
C GLY A 78 -8.00 -7.64 6.28
N LEU A 79 -7.72 -6.33 6.41
CA LEU A 79 -8.30 -5.35 5.51
C LEU A 79 -7.76 -5.57 4.10
N THR A 80 -8.67 -5.62 3.13
CA THR A 80 -8.33 -5.76 1.71
C THR A 80 -8.76 -4.49 0.99
N ASP A 81 -7.82 -3.88 0.27
CA ASP A 81 -8.09 -2.75 -0.60
C ASP A 81 -8.30 -3.26 -2.03
N ALA A 82 -9.48 -2.97 -2.60
CA ALA A 82 -9.84 -3.40 -3.95
C ALA A 82 -9.30 -2.46 -5.04
N HIS A 83 -8.91 -1.24 -4.67
CA HIS A 83 -8.41 -0.25 -5.61
C HIS A 83 -7.54 0.79 -4.91
N THR A 84 -6.24 0.58 -5.03
CA THR A 84 -5.23 1.52 -4.54
C THR A 84 -4.20 1.75 -5.63
N HIS A 85 -3.41 2.82 -5.48
CA HIS A 85 -2.26 3.09 -6.30
C HIS A 85 -0.99 3.03 -5.44
N PRO A 86 -0.39 1.83 -5.23
CA PRO A 86 0.72 1.66 -4.28
C PRO A 86 1.95 2.50 -4.62
N GLY A 87 2.14 2.82 -5.90
CA GLY A 87 3.19 3.72 -6.37
C GLY A 87 3.06 5.15 -5.84
N TYR A 88 1.93 5.54 -5.25
CA TYR A 88 1.73 6.88 -4.69
C TYR A 88 2.22 7.05 -3.26
N GLY A 89 2.27 5.98 -2.46
CA GLY A 89 2.63 6.08 -1.03
C GLY A 89 4.03 6.64 -0.75
N GLY A 90 4.93 6.64 -1.74
CA GLY A 90 6.26 7.27 -1.66
C GLY A 90 6.42 8.56 -2.48
N VAL A 91 5.44 8.91 -3.32
CA VAL A 91 5.52 10.02 -4.29
C VAL A 91 4.64 11.21 -3.90
N GLU A 92 3.92 11.08 -2.78
CA GLU A 92 3.09 12.14 -2.17
C GLU A 92 3.88 13.16 -1.35
N LYS A 93 5.21 13.04 -1.30
CA LYS A 93 6.06 14.11 -0.77
C LYS A 93 6.15 15.22 -1.80
N PHE A 94 5.20 16.13 -1.73
CA PHE A 94 5.22 17.37 -2.48
C PHE A 94 5.70 18.50 -1.58
N GLY A 95 6.40 19.48 -2.17
CA GLY A 95 6.51 20.80 -1.58
C GLY A 95 5.19 21.54 -1.67
N GLU A 96 4.90 22.34 -0.64
CA GLU A 96 3.74 23.22 -0.60
C GLU A 96 4.21 24.65 -0.76
N VAL A 97 3.58 25.37 -1.69
CA VAL A 97 3.85 26.79 -1.96
C VAL A 97 2.53 27.50 -2.11
N GLU A 98 2.45 28.69 -1.53
CA GLU A 98 1.24 29.51 -1.53
C GLU A 98 1.52 30.89 -2.14
N GLY A 99 0.48 31.47 -2.73
CA GLY A 99 0.52 32.82 -3.27
C GLY A 99 -0.89 33.28 -3.63
N ASP A 100 -1.24 34.50 -3.24
CA ASP A 100 -2.53 35.14 -3.53
C ASP A 100 -2.58 35.81 -4.91
N THR A 101 -1.42 36.01 -5.53
CA THR A 101 -1.23 36.46 -6.92
C THR A 101 -0.29 35.52 -7.66
N LYS A 102 -0.26 35.63 -9.00
CA LYS A 102 0.68 34.86 -9.83
C LYS A 102 2.12 35.18 -9.46
N GLU A 103 2.41 36.46 -9.25
CA GLU A 103 3.74 36.96 -8.92
C GLU A 103 4.20 36.42 -7.57
N ASN A 104 3.31 36.41 -6.57
CA ASN A 104 3.63 35.91 -5.23
C ASN A 104 3.81 34.39 -5.22
N LEU A 105 2.97 33.65 -5.96
CA LEU A 105 3.13 32.21 -6.10
C LEU A 105 4.47 31.88 -6.77
N LEU A 106 4.82 32.57 -7.85
CA LEU A 106 6.10 32.37 -8.55
C LEU A 106 7.30 32.71 -7.67
N ALA A 107 7.19 33.74 -6.81
CA ALA A 107 8.22 34.05 -5.82
C ALA A 107 8.37 32.93 -4.78
N ALA A 108 7.27 32.39 -4.25
CA ALA A 108 7.30 31.27 -3.31
C ALA A 108 7.88 30.00 -3.93
N VAL A 109 7.56 29.71 -5.20
CA VAL A 109 8.13 28.59 -5.94
C VAL A 109 9.65 28.77 -6.07
N LYS A 110 10.11 30.00 -6.34
CA LYS A 110 11.54 30.34 -6.42
C LYS A 110 12.26 30.13 -5.09
N GLU A 111 11.70 30.65 -4.01
CA GLU A 111 12.26 30.50 -2.65
C GLU A 111 12.37 29.03 -2.27
N TYR A 112 11.30 28.25 -2.50
CA TYR A 112 11.31 26.80 -2.26
C TYR A 112 12.47 26.10 -3.00
N ALA A 113 12.73 26.49 -4.25
CA ALA A 113 13.82 25.92 -5.03
C ALA A 113 15.21 26.28 -4.51
N GLU A 114 15.39 27.51 -4.02
CA GLU A 114 16.65 27.98 -3.43
C GLU A 114 16.94 27.27 -2.09
N GLU A 115 15.91 26.92 -1.33
CA GLU A 115 16.00 26.13 -0.11
C GLU A 115 16.28 24.63 -0.34
N HIS A 116 16.00 24.13 -1.56
CA HIS A 116 16.15 22.72 -1.93
C HIS A 116 17.12 22.55 -3.12
N PRO A 117 18.38 23.03 -3.03
CA PRO A 117 19.31 23.06 -4.18
C PRO A 117 19.79 21.67 -4.62
N ASP A 118 19.71 20.66 -3.75
CA ASP A 118 20.14 19.29 -4.03
C ASP A 118 19.03 18.44 -4.71
N ASP A 119 17.79 18.96 -4.77
CA ASP A 119 16.67 18.26 -5.37
C ASP A 119 16.76 18.32 -6.90
N LYS A 120 16.99 17.16 -7.51
CA LYS A 120 17.03 17.01 -8.98
C LYS A 120 15.70 17.36 -9.65
N TRP A 121 14.59 17.20 -8.91
CA TRP A 121 13.24 17.47 -9.36
C TRP A 121 12.45 18.06 -8.21
N LEU A 122 12.05 19.31 -8.36
CA LEU A 122 11.05 19.91 -7.48
C LEU A 122 9.70 19.33 -7.83
N ARG A 123 8.95 18.91 -6.83
CA ARG A 123 7.61 18.37 -7.02
C ARG A 123 6.70 19.13 -6.07
N LEU A 124 5.97 20.11 -6.57
CA LEU A 124 5.10 20.95 -5.75
C LEU A 124 3.65 20.64 -6.05
N CYS A 125 2.80 20.69 -5.03
CA CYS A 125 1.38 20.49 -5.17
C CYS A 125 0.61 21.79 -4.92
N CYS A 126 -0.72 21.66 -5.04
CA CYS A 126 -1.64 22.48 -4.28
C CYS A 126 -1.61 23.98 -4.63
N TRP A 127 -1.25 24.31 -5.88
CA TRP A 127 -1.34 25.67 -6.40
C TRP A 127 -2.77 26.01 -6.86
N PRO A 128 -3.18 27.29 -6.76
CA PRO A 128 -4.51 27.74 -7.17
C PRO A 128 -4.70 27.64 -8.70
N THR A 129 -5.48 26.65 -9.13
CA THR A 129 -5.65 26.29 -10.55
C THR A 129 -6.30 27.40 -11.38
N ASP A 130 -7.19 28.18 -10.78
CA ASP A 130 -7.92 29.28 -11.40
C ASP A 130 -7.00 30.42 -11.88
N MET A 131 -5.83 30.58 -11.27
CA MET A 131 -4.84 31.56 -11.71
C MET A 131 -4.30 31.25 -13.10
N PHE A 132 -4.09 29.98 -13.45
CA PHE A 132 -3.39 29.60 -14.68
C PHE A 132 -4.23 28.78 -15.67
N VAL A 133 -5.40 28.29 -15.25
CA VAL A 133 -6.30 27.51 -16.11
C VAL A 133 -7.48 28.38 -16.56
N HIS A 134 -7.62 28.57 -17.86
CA HIS A 134 -8.70 29.34 -18.47
C HIS A 134 -9.36 28.52 -19.60
N GLY A 135 -10.56 27.99 -19.33
CA GLY A 135 -11.30 27.14 -20.27
C GLY A 135 -10.60 25.80 -20.50
N ASN A 136 -10.17 25.55 -21.74
CA ASN A 136 -9.38 24.38 -22.17
C ASN A 136 -7.86 24.66 -22.24
N LYS A 137 -7.40 25.80 -21.71
CA LYS A 137 -5.99 26.21 -21.68
C LYS A 137 -5.45 26.16 -20.25
N GLY A 138 -4.32 25.49 -20.09
CA GLY A 138 -3.62 25.38 -18.82
C GLY A 138 -2.53 26.44 -18.69
N PRO A 139 -1.71 26.34 -17.64
CA PRO A 139 -0.54 27.20 -17.53
C PRO A 139 0.38 27.05 -18.75
N ASP A 140 0.92 28.19 -19.21
CA ASP A 140 1.94 28.23 -20.24
C ASP A 140 3.31 27.95 -19.63
N LYS A 141 4.14 27.11 -20.29
CA LYS A 141 5.48 26.76 -19.79
C LYS A 141 6.37 27.99 -19.60
N GLU A 142 6.13 29.04 -20.39
CA GLU A 142 6.84 30.32 -20.34
C GLU A 142 6.74 30.97 -18.95
N VAL A 143 5.64 30.72 -18.22
CA VAL A 143 5.44 31.23 -16.86
C VAL A 143 6.46 30.63 -15.89
N LEU A 144 6.81 29.35 -16.03
CA LEU A 144 7.86 28.71 -15.23
C LEU A 144 9.25 29.00 -15.74
N ASP A 145 9.42 29.13 -17.06
CA ASP A 145 10.71 29.49 -17.67
C ASP A 145 11.22 30.87 -17.15
N LEU A 146 10.32 31.74 -16.64
CA LEU A 146 10.67 33.01 -15.99
C LEU A 146 11.27 32.86 -14.58
N VAL A 147 10.97 31.75 -13.90
CA VAL A 147 11.39 31.50 -12.51
C VAL A 147 12.51 30.46 -12.45
N PHE A 148 12.53 29.52 -13.39
CA PHE A 148 13.40 28.36 -13.38
C PHE A 148 14.29 28.26 -14.60
N VAL A 149 15.55 27.96 -14.35
CA VAL A 149 16.45 27.41 -15.38
C VAL A 149 16.27 25.88 -15.48
N LEU A 150 15.68 25.21 -14.47
CA LEU A 150 15.40 23.76 -14.38
C LEU A 150 14.39 23.40 -13.25
N ALA A 151 13.09 23.20 -13.53
CA ALA A 151 12.13 22.56 -12.60
C ALA A 151 10.89 22.00 -13.31
N VAL A 152 10.19 21.00 -12.75
CA VAL A 152 8.98 20.40 -13.33
C VAL A 152 7.84 20.49 -12.32
N LEU A 153 6.72 21.14 -12.67
CA LEU A 153 5.52 21.14 -11.84
C LEU A 153 4.56 20.04 -12.30
N TYR A 154 3.93 19.38 -11.33
CA TYR A 154 3.00 18.31 -11.61
C TYR A 154 1.68 18.53 -10.88
N SER A 155 0.57 18.47 -11.61
CA SER A 155 -0.79 18.47 -11.05
C SER A 155 -1.52 17.27 -11.64
N HIS A 156 -2.04 16.36 -10.80
CA HIS A 156 -2.72 15.18 -11.29
C HIS A 156 -4.24 15.36 -11.29
N PHE A 157 -4.85 15.10 -12.46
CA PHE A 157 -6.24 14.69 -12.63
C PHE A 157 -6.29 13.32 -13.33
N ILE A 158 -7.35 12.56 -13.03
CA ILE A 158 -7.60 11.20 -13.51
C ILE A 158 -7.97 11.19 -15.00
N GLN A 159 -7.31 10.31 -15.77
CA GLN A 159 -7.57 10.08 -17.19
C GLN A 159 -8.69 9.03 -17.37
N PHE A 160 -9.82 9.42 -17.96
CA PHE A 160 -10.83 8.51 -18.52
C PHE A 160 -11.05 8.86 -20.00
N PRO A 161 -10.97 7.91 -20.96
CA PRO A 161 -11.41 8.17 -22.33
C PRO A 161 -12.95 8.42 -22.37
N PRO A 162 -13.48 9.33 -23.22
CA PRO A 162 -12.86 9.93 -24.41
C PRO A 162 -12.79 11.48 -24.39
N PHE A 163 -12.35 12.11 -23.29
CA PHE A 163 -12.12 13.56 -23.26
C PHE A 163 -10.66 13.88 -22.98
N ASP A 164 -9.94 14.35 -24.00
CA ASP A 164 -8.61 14.93 -23.88
C ASP A 164 -8.71 16.32 -23.24
N ILE A 165 -8.07 16.52 -22.07
CA ILE A 165 -7.80 17.85 -21.53
C ILE A 165 -6.34 17.90 -21.03
N PRO A 166 -5.45 18.77 -21.57
CA PRO A 166 -4.00 18.67 -21.34
C PRO A 166 -3.49 19.71 -20.33
N TYR A 167 -3.39 19.38 -19.04
CA TYR A 167 -2.89 20.33 -18.02
C TYR A 167 -1.76 19.79 -17.16
N ASN A 168 -0.63 19.46 -17.79
CA ASN A 168 0.65 19.30 -17.10
C ASN A 168 1.62 20.38 -17.59
N LEU A 169 2.43 20.94 -16.67
CA LEU A 169 3.36 22.03 -16.95
C LEU A 169 4.81 21.55 -16.85
N TYR A 170 5.45 21.35 -18.01
CA TYR A 170 6.81 20.82 -18.09
C TYR A 170 7.81 21.87 -18.57
N HIS A 171 8.99 21.93 -17.92
CA HIS A 171 10.13 22.73 -18.39
C HIS A 171 10.91 22.01 -19.51
N ARG A 172 11.67 22.78 -20.32
CA ARG A 172 12.35 22.37 -21.57
C ARG A 172 13.15 21.05 -21.51
N LYS A 173 13.75 20.67 -20.38
CA LYS A 173 14.53 19.41 -20.27
C LYS A 173 13.69 18.16 -20.00
N THR A 174 12.37 18.30 -19.90
CA THR A 174 11.44 17.22 -19.51
C THR A 174 10.59 16.70 -20.66
N LEU A 175 10.71 17.29 -21.85
CA LEU A 175 9.98 16.80 -23.00
C LEU A 175 10.55 15.44 -23.41
N TRP A 176 9.73 14.41 -23.23
CA TRP A 176 9.83 13.14 -23.92
C TRP A 176 10.18 13.39 -25.39
N SER A 177 11.28 12.79 -25.87
CA SER A 177 11.67 12.83 -27.28
C SER A 177 10.62 12.11 -28.12
N ASN A 178 9.63 12.83 -28.64
CA ASN A 178 8.82 12.34 -29.75
C ASN A 178 9.58 12.56 -31.05
N THR A 179 10.49 11.62 -31.35
CA THR A 179 11.15 11.34 -32.63
C THR A 179 11.99 10.09 -32.31
N GLU A 180 11.79 8.89 -32.86
CA GLU A 180 11.68 8.51 -34.26
C GLU A 180 11.03 7.12 -34.43
N LYS A 181 10.18 6.97 -35.44
CA LYS A 181 9.98 5.69 -36.13
C LYS A 181 11.25 5.38 -36.95
N SER A 182 12.32 4.91 -36.32
CA SER A 182 13.35 4.11 -36.98
C SER A 182 14.34 3.59 -35.95
N GLY A 183 14.36 2.28 -35.77
CA GLY A 183 15.29 1.64 -34.85
C GLY A 183 16.75 1.94 -35.23
N LYS A 184 17.45 2.62 -34.31
CA LYS A 184 18.89 2.50 -34.11
C LYS A 184 19.21 2.93 -32.68
N GLU A 185 19.79 2.03 -31.90
CA GLU A 185 20.41 2.35 -30.62
C GLU A 185 21.43 3.48 -30.80
N MET A 186 21.38 4.51 -29.95
CA MET A 186 22.51 5.42 -29.77
C MET A 186 22.77 5.71 -28.30
N SER A 187 24.03 5.52 -27.95
CA SER A 187 24.64 5.70 -26.64
C SER A 187 24.67 7.16 -26.20
N LEU A 188 24.58 7.36 -24.88
CA LEU A 188 24.76 8.63 -24.18
C LEU A 188 26.12 9.26 -24.52
N GLN A 189 26.12 10.48 -25.07
CA GLN A 189 27.25 11.39 -24.94
C GLN A 189 26.91 12.51 -23.97
N LYS A 190 27.82 12.66 -23.01
CA LYS A 190 27.89 13.70 -21.99
C LYS A 190 28.08 15.07 -22.67
N ILE A 191 27.26 16.05 -22.31
CA ILE A 191 27.64 17.47 -22.33
C ILE A 191 27.50 17.96 -20.89
#